data_AF-A0A7L5YR32-F1
#
_entry.id   AF-A0A7L5YR32-F1
#
_cell.length_a   1.000
_cell.length_b   1.000
_cell.length_c   1.000
_cell.angle_alpha   90.00
_cell.angle_beta   90.00
_cell.angle_gamma   90.00
#
_symmetry.space_group_name_H-M   'P 1'
#
loop_
_entity.id
_entity.type
_entity.pdbx_description
1 polymer ?
#
loop_
_entity_poly.entity_id
_entity_poly.type
_entity_poly.pdbx_seq_one_letter_code
_entity_poly.pdbx_strand_id
1 'polypeptide(L)'
;MLDFSDFQCPHCKSWYENIEPRLRAEFVDTGKVRLDYKHFLVISKESEYAANASECAAEQGLFWPYHDLLFAQQGLQGATRSAPAT
;
A
#
# COMPACT_ATOMS: atom_id res chain seq x y z
N MET A 1 -4.97 4.82 14.77
CA MET A 1 -3.53 4.69 14.49
C MET A 1 -3.27 5.25 13.11
N LEU A 2 -2.19 5.98 12.93
CA LEU A 2 -1.81 6.55 11.65
C LEU A 2 -0.55 5.84 11.18
N ASP A 3 -0.60 5.26 9.98
CA ASP A 3 0.56 4.68 9.31
C ASP A 3 1.07 5.66 8.26
N PHE A 4 2.34 6.07 8.38
CA PHE A 4 3.01 6.90 7.39
C PHE A 4 3.90 6.02 6.53
N SER A 5 3.51 5.82 5.28
CA SER A 5 4.05 4.73 4.48
C SER A 5 4.23 5.10 3.00
N ASP A 6 5.14 4.39 2.36
CA ASP A 6 5.53 4.53 0.95
C ASP A 6 5.51 3.15 0.30
N PHE A 7 4.76 3.01 -0.80
CA PHE A 7 4.62 1.76 -1.52
C PHE A 7 5.92 1.23 -2.15
N GLN A 8 6.98 2.04 -2.22
CA GLN A 8 8.31 1.62 -2.68
C GLN A 8 9.27 1.31 -1.51
N CYS A 9 8.89 1.57 -0.25
CA CYS A 9 9.78 1.39 0.88
C CYS A 9 9.86 -0.10 1.31
N PRO A 10 11.06 -0.70 1.36
CA PRO A 10 11.22 -2.10 1.78
C PRO A 10 10.83 -2.35 3.24
N HIS A 11 11.02 -1.36 4.12
CA HIS A 11 10.61 -1.49 5.52
C HIS A 11 9.09 -1.37 5.69
N CYS A 12 8.43 -0.53 4.90
CA CYS A 12 6.97 -0.49 4.83
C CYS A 12 6.40 -1.83 4.34
N LYS A 13 7.02 -2.46 3.34
CA LYS A 13 6.64 -3.82 2.91
C LYS A 13 6.80 -4.85 4.02
N SER A 14 7.91 -4.82 4.74
CA SER A 14 8.12 -5.72 5.88
C SER A 14 7.05 -5.53 6.97
N TRP A 15 6.62 -4.29 7.23
CA TRP A 15 5.53 -4.01 8.15
C TRP A 15 4.18 -4.58 7.64
N TYR A 16 3.86 -4.34 6.36
CA TYR A 16 2.67 -4.90 5.69
C TYR A 16 2.64 -6.43 5.75
N GLU A 17 3.78 -7.11 5.54
CA GLU A 17 3.83 -8.58 5.53
C GLU A 17 3.74 -9.18 6.93
N ASN A 18 4.37 -8.56 7.93
CA ASN A 18 4.63 -9.20 9.22
C ASN A 18 3.82 -8.64 10.39
N ILE A 19 3.43 -7.36 10.33
CA ILE A 19 2.83 -6.64 11.46
C ILE A 19 1.38 -6.27 11.18
N GLU A 20 1.09 -5.68 10.02
CA GLU A 20 -0.26 -5.21 9.68
C GLU A 20 -1.34 -6.31 9.82
N PRO A 21 -1.14 -7.56 9.35
CA PRO A 21 -2.21 -8.56 9.38
C PRO A 21 -2.62 -8.91 10.81
N ARG A 22 -1.63 -9.01 11.71
CA ARG A 22 -1.87 -9.26 13.14
C ARG A 22 -2.54 -8.07 13.80
N LEU A 23 -2.05 -6.87 13.52
CA LEU A 23 -2.62 -5.63 14.05
C LEU A 23 -4.07 -5.43 13.62
N ARG A 24 -4.38 -5.74 12.35
CA ARG A 24 -5.75 -5.71 11.83
C ARG A 24 -6.66 -6.67 12.57
N ALA A 25 -6.26 -7.95 12.66
CA ALA A 25 -7.05 -8.98 13.32
C ALA A 25 -7.30 -8.67 14.81
N GLU A 26 -6.28 -8.18 15.53
CA GLU A 26 -6.39 -7.94 16.97
C GLU A 26 -7.14 -6.64 17.32
N PHE A 27 -7.02 -5.59 16.50
CA PHE A 27 -7.47 -4.23 16.84
C PHE A 27 -8.40 -3.56 15.82
N VAL A 28 -8.15 -3.71 14.52
CA VAL A 28 -8.93 -3.01 13.49
C VAL A 28 -10.25 -3.74 13.23
N ASP A 29 -10.19 -5.03 12.99
CA ASP A 29 -11.36 -5.86 12.67
C ASP A 29 -12.28 -6.02 13.88
N THR A 30 -11.75 -5.86 15.08
CA THR A 30 -12.52 -5.83 16.34
C THR A 30 -13.10 -4.46 16.66
N GLY A 31 -12.83 -3.43 15.85
CA GLY A 31 -13.31 -2.06 16.03
C GLY A 31 -12.66 -1.27 17.15
N LYS A 32 -11.59 -1.80 17.78
CA LYS A 32 -10.87 -1.10 18.87
C LYS A 32 -10.06 0.08 18.37
N VAL A 33 -9.55 0.00 17.14
CA VAL A 33 -8.69 1.03 16.53
C VAL A 33 -9.09 1.23 15.07
N ARG A 34 -9.17 2.50 14.64
CA ARG A 34 -9.17 2.84 13.21
C ARG A 34 -7.74 2.97 12.72
N LEU A 35 -7.39 2.26 11.65
CA LEU A 35 -6.13 2.42 10.94
C LEU A 35 -6.33 3.40 9.78
N ASP A 36 -5.60 4.51 9.80
CA ASP A 36 -5.54 5.47 8.70
C ASP A 36 -4.18 5.37 8.03
N TYR A 37 -4.15 5.40 6.70
CA TYR A 37 -2.93 5.40 5.89
C TYR A 37 -2.60 6.83 5.45
N LYS A 38 -1.33 7.22 5.50
CA LYS A 38 -0.83 8.52 5.06
C LYS A 38 0.42 8.35 4.21
N HIS A 39 0.35 8.84 2.97
CA HIS A 39 1.48 8.82 2.05
C HIS A 39 2.69 9.59 2.60
N PHE A 40 3.86 8.95 2.61
CA PHE A 40 5.14 9.56 2.97
C PHE A 40 6.18 9.28 1.87
N LEU A 41 6.14 10.10 0.81
CA LEU A 41 6.82 9.84 -0.46
C LEU A 41 8.31 10.19 -0.38
N VAL A 42 9.16 9.20 -0.08
CA VAL A 42 10.59 9.44 0.21
C VAL A 42 11.54 8.54 -0.57
N ILE A 43 11.05 7.54 -1.30
CA ILE A 43 11.91 6.56 -1.98
C ILE A 43 12.25 6.97 -3.41
N SER A 44 11.25 7.17 -4.26
CA SER A 44 11.47 7.48 -5.68
C SER A 44 10.29 8.21 -6.32
N LYS A 45 10.39 8.53 -7.62
CA LYS A 45 9.29 9.15 -8.36
C LYS A 45 8.08 8.21 -8.49
N GLU A 46 8.34 6.91 -8.55
CA GLU A 46 7.34 5.85 -8.58
C GLU A 46 6.49 5.82 -7.31
N SER A 47 7.01 6.30 -6.17
CA SER A 47 6.23 6.51 -4.94
C SER A 47 5.06 7.47 -5.18
N GLU A 48 5.28 8.57 -5.88
CA GLU A 48 4.20 9.52 -6.23
C GLU A 48 3.15 8.86 -7.15
N TYR A 49 3.58 8.07 -8.12
CA TYR A 49 2.65 7.37 -9.02
C TYR A 49 1.82 6.33 -8.28
N ALA A 50 2.43 5.54 -7.40
CA ALA A 50 1.73 4.55 -6.59
C ALA A 50 0.74 5.20 -5.62
N ALA A 51 1.13 6.30 -4.97
CA ALA A 51 0.25 7.07 -4.09
C ALA A 51 -0.96 7.63 -4.85
N ASN A 52 -0.74 8.31 -5.98
CA ASN A 52 -1.83 8.83 -6.80
C ASN A 52 -2.77 7.71 -7.26
N ALA A 53 -2.22 6.58 -7.71
CA ALA A 53 -3.03 5.44 -8.13
C ALA A 53 -3.86 4.86 -6.97
N SER A 54 -3.31 4.82 -5.75
CA SER A 54 -4.03 4.38 -4.56
C SER A 54 -5.17 5.32 -4.18
N GLU A 55 -5.02 6.63 -4.35
CA GLU A 55 -6.10 7.59 -4.12
C GLU A 55 -7.18 7.47 -5.19
N CYS A 56 -6.83 7.25 -6.47
CA CYS A 56 -7.82 6.94 -7.50
C CYS A 56 -8.60 5.64 -7.21
N ALA A 57 -7.96 4.64 -6.59
CA ALA A 57 -8.65 3.45 -6.11
C ALA A 57 -9.54 3.77 -4.89
N ALA A 58 -9.10 4.68 -4.01
CA ALA A 58 -9.87 5.14 -2.85
C ALA A 58 -11.18 5.82 -3.26
N GLU A 59 -11.18 6.66 -4.30
CA GLU A 59 -12.39 7.27 -4.88
C GLU A 59 -13.42 6.22 -5.33
N GLN A 60 -12.97 5.01 -5.63
CA GLN A 60 -13.81 3.86 -6.02
C GLN A 60 -14.13 2.92 -4.84
N GLY A 61 -13.73 3.27 -3.62
CA GLY A 61 -13.90 2.43 -2.43
C GLY A 61 -12.95 1.24 -2.36
N LEU A 62 -11.87 1.24 -3.15
CA LEU A 62 -10.94 0.12 -3.34
C LEU A 62 -9.53 0.41 -2.81
N PHE A 63 -9.38 1.36 -1.89
CA PHE A 63 -8.07 1.73 -1.33
C PHE A 63 -7.33 0.51 -0.76
N TRP A 64 -7.93 -0.25 0.16
CA TRP A 64 -7.27 -1.37 0.83
C TRP A 64 -6.91 -2.53 -0.11
N PRO A 65 -7.83 -3.01 -0.98
CA PRO A 65 -7.45 -4.00 -1.99
C PRO A 65 -6.30 -3.55 -2.90
N TYR A 66 -6.24 -2.27 -3.26
CA TYR A 66 -5.18 -1.75 -4.11
C TYR A 66 -3.86 -1.52 -3.35
N HIS A 67 -3.94 -1.09 -2.09
CA HIS A 67 -2.81 -1.04 -1.17
C HIS A 67 -2.10 -2.39 -1.07
N ASP A 68 -2.87 -3.46 -0.85
CA ASP A 68 -2.34 -4.83 -0.72
C ASP A 68 -1.67 -5.28 -2.03
N LEU A 69 -2.28 -4.95 -3.17
CA LEU A 69 -1.73 -5.21 -4.49
C LEU A 69 -0.39 -4.49 -4.72
N LEU A 70 -0.30 -3.21 -4.36
CA LEU A 70 0.92 -2.41 -4.53
C LEU A 70 2.08 -2.98 -3.71
N PHE A 71 1.84 -3.37 -2.45
CA PHE A 71 2.88 -3.99 -1.63
C PHE A 71 3.24 -5.41 -2.09
N ALA A 72 2.27 -6.22 -2.50
CA ALA A 72 2.52 -7.54 -3.07
C ALA A 72 3.40 -7.47 -4.34
N GLN A 73 3.26 -6.40 -5.13
CA GLN A 73 4.01 -6.17 -6.36
C GLN A 73 5.21 -5.22 -6.20
N GLN A 74 5.56 -4.82 -4.96
CA GLN A 74 6.70 -3.94 -4.72
C GLN A 74 7.99 -4.58 -5.25
N GLY A 75 8.71 -3.87 -6.14
CA GLY A 75 9.91 -4.34 -6.84
C GLY A 75 9.64 -4.88 -8.25
N LEU A 76 8.39 -5.06 -8.66
CA LEU A 76 8.01 -5.56 -10.00
C LEU A 76 7.79 -4.44 -11.04
N GLN A 77 8.06 -3.17 -10.69
CA GLN A 77 7.79 -1.99 -11.53
C GLN A 77 8.46 -2.03 -12.92
N GLY A 78 9.46 -2.90 -13.14
CA GLY A 78 10.10 -3.13 -14.44
C GLY A 78 9.58 -4.32 -15.25
N ALA A 79 8.78 -5.22 -14.66
CA ALA A 79 8.34 -6.46 -15.30
C ALA A 79 7.06 -6.29 -16.14
N THR A 80 6.24 -5.27 -15.86
CA THR A 80 4.95 -5.06 -16.53
C THR A 80 4.97 -3.99 -17.62
N ARG A 81 6.03 -3.16 -17.72
CA ARG A 81 6.23 -2.27 -18.90
C ARG A 81 6.49 -3.03 -20.21
N SER A 82 6.80 -4.33 -20.13
CA SER A 82 6.99 -5.23 -21.29
C SER A 82 5.81 -6.17 -21.55
N ALA A 83 4.77 -6.15 -20.72
CA ALA A 83 3.57 -6.93 -20.99
C ALA A 83 2.67 -6.12 -21.97
N PRO A 84 2.39 -6.63 -23.18
CA PRO A 84 1.48 -5.94 -24.08
C PRO A 84 0.09 -5.93 -23.45
N ALA A 85 -0.53 -4.75 -23.45
CA ALA A 85 -1.96 -4.64 -23.21
C ALA A 85 -2.67 -5.35 -24.38
N THR A 86 -3.07 -6.60 -24.14
CA THR A 86 -4.02 -7.31 -25.00
C THR A 86 -5.43 -7.05 -24.51
#